data_AF-A0A1F3T1G1-F1
#
_entry.id   AF-A0A1F3T1G1-F1
#
_cell.length_a   1.000
_cell.length_b   1.000
_cell.length_c   1.000
_cell.angle_alpha   90.00
_cell.angle_beta   90.00
_cell.angle_gamma   90.00
#
_symmetry.space_group_name_H-M   'P 1'
#
loop_
_entity.id
_entity.type
_entity.pdbx_description
1 polymer ?
#
loop_
_entity_poly.entity_id
_entity_poly.type
_entity_poly.pdbx_seq_one_letter_code
_entity_poly.pdbx_strand_id
1 'polypeptide(L)'
;MLANSDKFWAMKSERENSRSGKADSAIDTESERFLSQISALEFARSNHIPGVRTVLVVLSSAGMVYDLESMRQKVLWSYPDATVFFQTTDGKSVGAASPQHVDLLIDFTGRGQRQPLLHAKRLRRTTRVAVGRKTGFFRKRLYDRLLEEKPAVGTGDAMEHERSAQKQVLALAGVVVSQSGESGPDRGRTIPRELPPMQQLA
;
A
#
# COMPACT_ATOMS: atom_id res chain seq x y z
N MET A 1 53.42 29.17 47.15
CA MET A 1 53.53 28.06 46.17
C MET A 1 52.37 27.12 46.42
N LEU A 2 51.77 26.51 45.38
CA LEU A 2 50.51 25.72 45.37
C LEU A 2 49.26 26.50 44.91
N ALA A 3 49.25 26.89 43.63
CA ALA A 3 48.03 27.26 42.93
C ALA A 3 48.25 27.05 41.43
N ASN A 4 48.34 25.79 40.97
CA ASN A 4 48.34 25.50 39.51
C ASN A 4 48.13 24.02 39.10
N SER A 5 47.74 23.11 40.00
CA SER A 5 47.50 21.69 39.62
C SER A 5 46.08 21.39 39.15
N ASP A 6 45.08 22.15 39.60
CA ASP A 6 43.67 21.73 39.47
C ASP A 6 43.05 22.13 38.14
N LYS A 7 43.61 23.12 37.44
CA LYS A 7 43.13 23.53 36.10
C LYS A 7 43.51 22.53 34.99
N PHE A 8 44.51 21.68 35.20
CA PHE A 8 44.99 20.78 34.15
C PHE A 8 44.13 19.51 34.01
N TRP A 9 43.49 19.06 35.08
CA TRP A 9 42.60 17.89 35.06
C TRP A 9 41.18 18.21 34.56
N ALA A 10 40.66 19.41 34.84
CA ALA A 10 39.35 19.86 34.33
C ALA A 10 39.34 19.99 32.80
N MET A 11 40.45 20.41 32.19
CA MET A 11 40.53 20.67 30.75
C MET A 11 40.76 19.40 29.91
N LYS A 12 41.17 18.28 30.53
CA LYS A 12 41.27 16.97 29.86
C LYS A 12 39.92 16.23 29.85
N SER A 13 39.09 16.42 30.87
CA SER A 13 37.76 15.83 30.99
C SER A 13 36.77 16.33 29.93
N GLU A 14 36.84 17.60 29.51
CA GLU A 14 35.93 18.14 28.48
C GLU A 14 36.30 17.73 27.05
N ARG A 15 37.57 17.36 26.79
CA ARG A 15 38.02 16.93 25.46
C ARG A 15 37.74 15.45 25.15
N GLU A 16 37.61 14.61 26.17
CA GLU A 16 37.21 13.20 25.97
C GLU A 16 35.68 13.03 25.87
N ASN A 17 34.90 13.89 26.53
CA ASN A 17 33.43 13.85 26.42
C ASN A 17 32.88 14.38 25.08
N SER A 18 33.73 15.03 24.28
CA SER A 18 33.37 15.60 22.97
C SER A 18 33.60 14.64 21.79
N ARG A 19 34.17 13.43 22.02
CA ARG A 19 34.45 12.45 20.96
C ARG A 19 33.55 11.20 20.98
N SER A 20 32.64 11.08 21.94
CA SER A 20 31.71 9.94 22.09
C SER A 20 30.30 10.20 21.53
N GLY A 21 30.08 11.26 20.75
CA GLY A 21 28.73 11.75 20.44
C GLY A 21 28.31 11.73 18.96
N LYS A 22 28.96 10.97 18.07
CA LYS A 22 28.67 11.02 16.63
C LYS A 22 28.82 9.69 15.88
N ALA A 23 28.61 8.56 16.56
CA ALA A 23 28.66 7.23 15.93
C ALA A 23 27.40 6.39 16.19
N ASP A 24 26.33 6.98 16.72
CA ASP A 24 25.05 6.29 16.87
C ASP A 24 24.00 6.87 15.90
N SER A 25 23.39 5.93 15.18
CA SER A 25 22.15 6.02 14.40
C SER A 25 22.16 6.71 13.04
N ALA A 26 23.16 6.45 12.20
CA ALA A 26 22.86 6.36 10.77
C ALA A 26 22.31 4.94 10.53
N ILE A 27 21.03 4.71 10.81
CA ILE A 27 20.38 3.52 10.29
C ILE A 27 20.46 3.65 8.77
N ASP A 28 21.11 2.69 8.12
CA ASP A 28 21.20 2.67 6.66
C ASP A 28 19.78 2.79 6.09
N THR A 29 19.57 3.70 5.16
CA THR A 29 18.26 3.95 4.55
C THR A 29 17.60 2.67 4.01
N GLU A 30 18.41 1.68 3.62
CA GLU A 30 17.93 0.35 3.24
C GLU A 30 17.31 -0.42 4.41
N SER A 31 17.89 -0.36 5.59
CA SER A 31 17.36 -0.96 6.81
C SER A 31 16.03 -0.33 7.21
N GLU A 32 15.91 1.00 7.10
CA GLU A 32 14.62 1.68 7.35
C GLU A 32 13.54 1.23 6.38
N ARG A 33 13.87 1.09 5.09
CA ARG A 33 12.95 0.58 4.07
C ARG A 33 12.52 -0.84 4.40
N PHE A 34 13.45 -1.71 4.77
CA PHE A 34 13.15 -3.10 5.11
C PHE A 34 12.23 -3.20 6.35
N LEU A 35 12.53 -2.46 7.42
CA LEU A 35 11.67 -2.39 8.62
C LEU A 35 10.28 -1.85 8.29
N SER A 36 10.19 -0.84 7.42
CA SER A 36 8.90 -0.31 6.96
C SER A 36 8.09 -1.36 6.18
N GLN A 37 8.74 -2.24 5.40
CA GLN A 37 8.08 -3.31 4.68
C GLN A 37 7.57 -4.40 5.63
N ILE A 38 8.38 -4.82 6.60
CA ILE A 38 7.99 -5.81 7.61
C ILE A 38 6.78 -5.32 8.40
N SER A 39 6.85 -4.09 8.93
CA SER A 39 5.75 -3.51 9.71
C SER A 39 4.45 -3.42 8.91
N ALA A 40 4.52 -3.05 7.62
CA ALA A 40 3.36 -3.02 6.74
C ALA A 40 2.77 -4.43 6.51
N LEU A 41 3.63 -5.44 6.39
CA LEU A 41 3.23 -6.83 6.20
C LEU A 41 2.57 -7.40 7.46
N GLU A 42 3.14 -7.14 8.63
CA GLU A 42 2.56 -7.50 9.93
C GLU A 42 1.22 -6.81 10.15
N PHE A 43 1.13 -5.52 9.81
CA PHE A 43 -0.11 -4.77 9.87
C PHE A 43 -1.19 -5.39 8.97
N ALA A 44 -0.86 -5.74 7.73
CA ALA A 44 -1.79 -6.43 6.84
C ALA A 44 -2.22 -7.79 7.40
N ARG A 45 -1.29 -8.59 7.94
CA ARG A 45 -1.61 -9.88 8.56
C ARG A 45 -2.55 -9.74 9.76
N SER A 46 -2.31 -8.76 10.63
CA SER A 46 -3.18 -8.49 11.77
C SER A 46 -4.60 -8.06 11.37
N ASN A 47 -4.74 -7.50 10.16
CA ASN A 47 -6.00 -7.10 9.57
C ASN A 47 -6.61 -8.17 8.66
N HIS A 48 -6.05 -9.39 8.59
CA HIS A 48 -6.61 -10.45 7.77
C HIS A 48 -8.03 -10.82 8.22
N ILE A 49 -8.93 -11.06 7.26
CA ILE A 49 -10.33 -11.38 7.53
C ILE A 49 -10.58 -12.84 7.15
N PRO A 50 -10.85 -13.74 8.11
CA PRO A 50 -11.05 -15.15 7.80
C PRO A 50 -12.34 -15.40 7.01
N GLY A 51 -12.29 -16.41 6.14
CA GLY A 51 -13.45 -16.90 5.38
C GLY A 51 -13.96 -15.94 4.29
N VAL A 52 -13.12 -15.04 3.77
CA VAL A 52 -13.46 -14.20 2.62
C VAL A 52 -13.46 -15.07 1.35
N ARG A 53 -14.62 -15.18 0.70
CA ARG A 53 -14.80 -15.89 -0.59
C ARG A 53 -15.12 -14.94 -1.73
N THR A 54 -15.59 -13.75 -1.43
CA THR A 54 -15.99 -12.74 -2.43
C THR A 54 -15.42 -11.39 -2.05
N VAL A 55 -14.69 -10.78 -2.97
CA VAL A 55 -14.08 -9.46 -2.79
C VAL A 55 -14.59 -8.53 -3.88
N LEU A 56 -15.14 -7.40 -3.50
CA LEU A 56 -15.52 -6.32 -4.41
C LEU A 56 -14.56 -5.16 -4.25
N VAL A 57 -13.92 -4.76 -5.34
CA VAL A 57 -13.01 -3.62 -5.39
C VAL A 57 -13.68 -2.48 -6.16
N VAL A 58 -13.87 -1.34 -5.50
CA VAL A 58 -14.36 -0.12 -6.13
C VAL A 58 -13.18 0.72 -6.58
N LEU A 59 -13.08 0.90 -7.90
CA LEU A 59 -11.99 1.57 -8.58
C LEU A 59 -12.13 3.08 -8.52
N SER A 60 -11.03 3.74 -8.19
CA SER A 60 -10.89 5.20 -8.21
C SER A 60 -11.00 5.75 -9.64
N SER A 61 -11.78 6.81 -9.84
CA SER A 61 -11.90 7.47 -11.15
C SER A 61 -10.78 8.47 -11.45
N ALA A 62 -10.04 8.94 -10.43
CA ALA A 62 -8.92 9.87 -10.62
C ALA A 62 -7.59 9.16 -10.98
N GLY A 63 -7.60 7.83 -11.08
CA GLY A 63 -6.43 7.04 -11.41
C GLY A 63 -6.27 5.85 -10.47
N MET A 64 -5.93 4.70 -11.06
CA MET A 64 -5.52 3.51 -10.34
C MET A 64 -4.01 3.36 -10.52
N VAL A 65 -3.29 3.13 -9.43
CA VAL A 65 -1.83 2.95 -9.49
C VAL A 65 -1.48 1.54 -9.95
N TYR A 66 -2.36 0.59 -9.65
CA TYR A 66 -2.26 -0.79 -10.07
C TYR A 66 -3.21 -1.04 -11.25
N ASP A 67 -2.75 -1.80 -12.23
CA ASP A 67 -3.65 -2.38 -13.21
C ASP A 67 -4.63 -3.37 -12.52
N LEU A 68 -5.70 -3.72 -13.23
CA LEU A 68 -6.75 -4.58 -12.67
C LEU A 68 -6.24 -5.98 -12.36
N GLU A 69 -5.30 -6.49 -13.17
CA GLU A 69 -4.79 -7.84 -13.04
C GLU A 69 -3.80 -7.96 -11.88
N SER A 70 -2.88 -7.01 -11.70
CA SER A 70 -2.01 -6.92 -10.53
C SER A 70 -2.83 -6.73 -9.25
N MET A 71 -3.87 -5.90 -9.28
CA MET A 71 -4.79 -5.75 -8.14
C MET A 71 -5.45 -7.09 -7.80
N ARG A 72 -5.98 -7.80 -8.81
CA ARG A 72 -6.58 -9.13 -8.64
C ARG A 72 -5.57 -10.10 -8.00
N GLN A 73 -4.36 -10.19 -8.55
CA GLN A 73 -3.31 -11.08 -8.04
C GLN A 73 -2.94 -10.78 -6.59
N LYS A 74 -2.80 -9.50 -6.23
CA LYS A 74 -2.50 -9.10 -4.83
C LYS A 74 -3.59 -9.53 -3.86
N VAL A 75 -4.86 -9.33 -4.25
CA VAL A 75 -6.01 -9.79 -3.44
C VAL A 75 -6.00 -11.31 -3.33
N LEU A 76 -5.79 -12.04 -4.43
CA LEU A 76 -5.75 -13.51 -4.44
C LEU A 76 -4.60 -14.08 -3.62
N TRP A 77 -3.43 -13.44 -3.59
CA TRP A 77 -2.34 -13.87 -2.71
C TRP A 77 -2.69 -13.77 -1.23
N SER A 78 -3.53 -12.81 -0.85
CA SER A 78 -3.97 -12.63 0.53
C SER A 78 -5.22 -13.46 0.87
N TYR A 79 -6.02 -13.76 -0.16
CA TYR A 79 -7.28 -14.50 -0.08
C TYR A 79 -7.37 -15.49 -1.25
N PRO A 80 -6.68 -16.65 -1.17
CA PRO A 80 -6.54 -17.56 -2.30
C PRO A 80 -7.86 -18.17 -2.78
N ASP A 81 -8.82 -18.34 -1.87
CA ASP A 81 -10.15 -18.91 -2.18
C ASP A 81 -11.17 -17.84 -2.60
N ALA A 82 -10.75 -16.57 -2.73
CA ALA A 82 -11.66 -15.48 -3.03
C ALA A 82 -11.86 -15.28 -4.53
N THR A 83 -13.09 -14.94 -4.92
CA THR A 83 -13.40 -14.41 -6.24
C THR A 83 -13.41 -12.89 -6.20
N VAL A 84 -12.65 -12.25 -7.09
CA VAL A 84 -12.47 -10.80 -7.13
C VAL A 84 -13.33 -10.17 -8.24
N PHE A 85 -14.13 -9.20 -7.84
CA PHE A 85 -15.00 -8.39 -8.68
C PHE A 85 -14.58 -6.93 -8.66
N PHE A 86 -14.81 -6.23 -9.76
CA PHE A 86 -14.44 -4.83 -9.92
C PHE A 86 -15.64 -4.00 -10.30
N GLN A 87 -15.72 -2.80 -9.72
CA GLN A 87 -16.78 -1.85 -10.00
C GLN A 87 -16.20 -0.43 -10.05
N THR A 88 -16.73 0.43 -10.90
CA THR A 88 -16.38 1.85 -10.90
C THR A 88 -17.11 2.60 -9.77
N THR A 89 -16.68 3.82 -9.45
CA THR A 89 -17.37 4.71 -8.51
C THR A 89 -18.84 5.01 -8.89
N ASP A 90 -19.18 4.88 -10.17
CA ASP A 90 -20.55 5.04 -10.69
C ASP A 90 -21.41 3.77 -10.55
N GLY A 91 -20.83 2.68 -10.06
CA GLY A 91 -21.52 1.41 -9.88
C GLY A 91 -21.56 0.52 -11.14
N LYS A 92 -20.76 0.82 -12.17
CA LYS A 92 -20.65 -0.05 -13.35
C LYS A 92 -19.67 -1.19 -13.08
N SER A 93 -20.09 -2.42 -13.32
CA SER A 93 -19.21 -3.59 -13.20
C SER A 93 -18.15 -3.56 -14.29
N VAL A 94 -16.92 -3.91 -13.93
CA VAL A 94 -15.81 -4.12 -14.87
C VAL A 94 -15.54 -5.62 -14.95
N GLY A 95 -16.02 -6.24 -16.04
CA GLY A 95 -16.00 -7.69 -16.21
C GLY A 95 -17.24 -8.37 -15.61
N ALA A 96 -17.03 -9.43 -14.83
CA ALA A 96 -18.12 -10.18 -14.21
C ALA A 96 -18.88 -9.32 -13.18
N ALA A 97 -20.21 -9.45 -13.17
CA ALA A 97 -21.04 -8.79 -12.17
C ALA A 97 -20.79 -9.39 -10.77
N SER A 98 -20.70 -8.53 -9.77
CA SER A 98 -20.56 -8.96 -8.38
C SER A 98 -21.84 -9.64 -7.88
N PRO A 99 -21.74 -10.63 -6.98
CA PRO A 99 -22.89 -11.22 -6.32
C PRO A 99 -23.62 -10.20 -5.45
N GLN A 100 -24.84 -10.53 -5.03
CA GLN A 100 -25.66 -9.68 -4.15
C GLN A 100 -25.07 -9.54 -2.75
N HIS A 101 -24.35 -10.55 -2.28
CA HIS A 101 -23.66 -10.55 -0.99
C HIS A 101 -22.17 -10.72 -1.23
N VAL A 102 -21.39 -9.84 -0.61
CA VAL A 102 -19.94 -9.81 -0.72
C VAL A 102 -19.32 -9.90 0.67
N ASP A 103 -18.21 -10.61 0.83
CA ASP A 103 -17.55 -10.75 2.13
C ASP A 103 -16.69 -9.53 2.46
N LEU A 104 -16.00 -8.99 1.46
CA LEU A 104 -15.08 -7.86 1.62
C LEU A 104 -15.26 -6.82 0.52
N LEU A 105 -15.49 -5.57 0.91
CA LEU A 105 -15.48 -4.40 0.04
C LEU A 105 -14.20 -3.60 0.28
N ILE A 106 -13.49 -3.30 -0.80
CA ILE A 106 -12.31 -2.43 -0.81
C ILE A 106 -12.65 -1.22 -1.67
N ASP A 107 -12.85 -0.06 -1.05
CA ASP A 107 -13.26 1.16 -1.75
C ASP A 107 -12.11 2.17 -1.84
N PHE A 108 -11.59 2.35 -3.06
CA PHE A 108 -10.52 3.29 -3.35
C PHE A 108 -10.99 4.71 -3.64
N THR A 109 -12.28 5.02 -3.50
CA THR A 109 -12.81 6.34 -3.84
C THR A 109 -12.08 7.46 -3.09
N GLY A 110 -11.34 8.26 -3.84
CA GLY A 110 -10.46 9.30 -3.32
C GLY A 110 -11.15 10.63 -3.03
N ARG A 111 -10.35 11.59 -2.57
CA ARG A 111 -10.80 12.98 -2.35
C ARG A 111 -11.22 13.60 -3.69
N GLY A 112 -12.28 14.41 -3.67
CA GLY A 112 -12.82 15.04 -4.88
C GLY A 112 -13.67 14.11 -5.76
N GLN A 113 -13.60 12.79 -5.58
CA GLN A 113 -14.45 11.85 -6.28
C GLN A 113 -15.81 11.72 -5.60
N ARG A 114 -16.86 11.72 -6.43
CA ARG A 114 -18.23 11.51 -5.97
C ARG A 114 -18.64 10.08 -6.32
N GLN A 115 -19.17 9.36 -5.33
CA GLN A 115 -20.08 8.25 -5.60
C GLN A 115 -21.51 8.76 -5.36
N PRO A 116 -22.52 8.21 -6.03
CA PRO A 116 -23.91 8.47 -5.68
C PRO A 116 -24.15 8.13 -4.19
N LEU A 117 -24.82 9.01 -3.45
CA LEU A 117 -25.00 8.89 -1.99
C LEU A 117 -25.60 7.54 -1.57
N LEU A 118 -26.53 7.04 -2.38
CA LEU A 118 -27.20 5.76 -2.14
C LEU A 118 -26.33 4.55 -2.52
N HIS A 119 -25.33 4.74 -3.38
CA HIS A 119 -24.47 3.67 -3.85
C HIS A 119 -23.58 3.14 -2.72
N ALA A 120 -22.84 4.01 -2.02
CA ALA A 120 -22.02 3.61 -0.88
C ALA A 120 -22.85 2.92 0.22
N LYS A 121 -24.06 3.43 0.49
CA LYS A 121 -24.99 2.82 1.46
C LYS A 121 -25.48 1.45 1.01
N ARG A 122 -25.78 1.28 -0.29
CA ARG A 122 -26.16 -0.01 -0.86
C ARG A 122 -25.02 -1.01 -0.77
N LEU A 123 -23.81 -0.62 -1.19
CA LEU A 123 -22.62 -1.46 -1.12
C LEU A 123 -22.38 -1.96 0.29
N ARG A 124 -22.48 -1.07 1.29
CA ARG A 124 -22.30 -1.46 2.69
C ARG A 124 -23.33 -2.49 3.17
N ARG A 125 -24.61 -2.33 2.80
CA ARG A 125 -25.68 -3.28 3.18
C ARG A 125 -25.46 -4.67 2.60
N THR A 126 -24.81 -4.75 1.45
CA THR A 126 -24.51 -6.01 0.76
C THR A 126 -23.17 -6.61 1.15
N THR A 127 -22.37 -5.94 2.01
CA THR A 127 -21.07 -6.45 2.42
C THR A 127 -21.01 -6.86 3.88
N ARG A 128 -20.25 -7.92 4.17
CA ARG A 128 -19.89 -8.30 5.54
C ARG A 128 -18.90 -7.30 6.14
N VAL A 129 -17.74 -7.10 5.49
CA VAL A 129 -16.72 -6.12 5.90
C VAL A 129 -16.48 -5.09 4.80
N ALA A 130 -16.42 -3.81 5.17
CA ALA A 130 -16.13 -2.71 4.26
C ALA A 130 -14.90 -1.92 4.72
N VAL A 131 -13.95 -1.75 3.81
CA VAL A 131 -12.70 -0.99 4.00
C VAL A 131 -12.62 0.11 2.97
N GLY A 132 -12.22 1.32 3.38
CA GLY A 132 -12.08 2.42 2.43
C GLY A 132 -11.44 3.67 3.02
N ARG A 133 -11.57 4.78 2.28
CA ARG A 133 -10.99 6.08 2.64
C ARG A 133 -12.03 6.95 3.36
N LYS A 134 -11.58 7.72 4.35
CA LYS A 134 -12.42 8.69 5.06
C LYS A 134 -12.66 9.94 4.20
N THR A 135 -13.50 9.81 3.17
CA THR A 135 -13.82 10.89 2.25
C THR A 135 -15.24 11.42 2.49
N GLY A 136 -15.35 12.70 2.88
CA GLY A 136 -16.61 13.35 3.21
C GLY A 136 -17.20 12.98 4.59
N PHE A 137 -18.33 13.60 4.93
CA PHE A 137 -18.93 13.48 6.27
C PHE A 137 -19.75 12.17 6.45
N PHE A 138 -20.37 11.67 5.38
CA PHE A 138 -21.30 10.53 5.44
C PHE A 138 -20.62 9.15 5.45
N ARG A 139 -19.41 9.04 4.90
CA ARG A 139 -18.70 7.75 4.79
C ARG A 139 -18.12 7.25 6.11
N LYS A 140 -17.91 8.14 7.08
CA LYS A 140 -17.32 7.81 8.40
C LYS A 140 -18.09 6.73 9.18
N ARG A 141 -19.39 6.58 8.92
CA ARG A 141 -20.26 5.61 9.61
C ARG A 141 -20.56 4.35 8.79
N LEU A 142 -20.09 4.30 7.53
CA LEU A 142 -20.43 3.21 6.62
C LEU A 142 -19.36 2.12 6.60
N TYR A 143 -18.08 2.45 6.74
CA TYR A 143 -17.01 1.45 6.66
C TYR A 143 -16.59 0.98 8.05
N ASP A 144 -16.21 -0.29 8.13
CA ASP A 144 -15.70 -0.91 9.36
C ASP A 144 -14.27 -0.49 9.63
N ARG A 145 -13.48 -0.30 8.56
CA ARG A 145 -12.10 0.18 8.62
C ARG A 145 -11.91 1.34 7.67
N LEU A 146 -11.37 2.44 8.21
CA LEU A 146 -11.23 3.70 7.49
C LEU A 146 -9.79 4.17 7.53
N LEU A 147 -9.27 4.52 6.36
CA LEU A 147 -8.05 5.28 6.27
C LEU A 147 -8.33 6.77 6.55
N GLU A 148 -7.72 7.29 7.61
CA GLU A 148 -7.67 8.73 7.87
C GLU A 148 -6.50 9.35 7.10
N GLU A 149 -6.79 9.92 5.94
CA GLU A 149 -5.77 10.64 5.18
C GLU A 149 -5.41 11.95 5.87
N LYS A 150 -4.19 12.01 6.40
CA LYS A 150 -3.59 13.28 6.77
C LYS A 150 -3.52 14.16 5.51
N PRO A 151 -3.93 15.44 5.56
CA PRO A 151 -3.74 16.33 4.41
C PRO A 151 -2.26 16.31 4.04
N ALA A 152 -1.94 16.06 2.77
CA ALA A 152 -0.58 16.14 2.28
C ALA A 152 -0.05 17.56 2.55
N VAL A 153 0.88 17.68 3.49
CA VAL A 153 1.56 18.96 3.77
C VAL A 153 2.79 18.98 2.86
N GLY A 154 2.63 19.38 1.60
CA GLY A 154 3.74 19.54 0.66
C GLY A 154 3.36 19.42 -0.82
N THR A 155 4.25 19.89 -1.70
CA THR A 155 4.19 19.77 -3.18
C THR A 155 4.56 18.37 -3.68
N GLY A 156 4.22 17.32 -2.92
CA GLY A 156 4.48 15.94 -3.33
C GLY A 156 3.67 15.58 -4.57
N ASP A 157 4.22 14.70 -5.42
CA ASP A 157 3.55 14.20 -6.61
C ASP A 157 2.20 13.58 -6.21
N ALA A 158 1.11 14.04 -6.83
CA ALA A 158 -0.24 13.56 -6.57
C ALA A 158 -0.36 12.04 -6.75
N MET A 159 0.44 11.48 -7.67
CA MET A 159 0.50 10.04 -7.94
C MET A 159 1.14 9.24 -6.80
N GLU A 160 2.18 9.77 -6.16
CA GLU A 160 2.82 9.12 -5.00
C GLU A 160 1.88 9.11 -3.79
N HIS A 161 1.17 10.22 -3.58
CA HIS A 161 0.15 10.30 -2.54
C HIS A 161 -0.97 9.27 -2.76
N GLU A 162 -1.47 9.16 -4.00
CA GLU A 162 -2.50 8.18 -4.34
C GLU A 162 -2.01 6.74 -4.20
N ARG A 163 -0.75 6.46 -4.59
CA ARG A 163 -0.10 5.16 -4.36
C ARG A 163 -0.04 4.80 -2.89
N SER A 164 0.38 5.74 -2.05
CA SER A 164 0.45 5.54 -0.60
C SER A 164 -0.94 5.27 0.00
N ALA A 165 -1.95 6.04 -0.41
CA ALA A 165 -3.33 5.84 0.04
C ALA A 165 -3.88 4.47 -0.36
N GLN A 166 -3.71 4.06 -1.62
CA GLN A 166 -4.15 2.75 -2.10
C GLN A 166 -3.44 1.60 -1.35
N LYS A 167 -2.14 1.71 -1.11
CA LYS A 167 -1.36 0.73 -0.33
C LYS A 167 -1.88 0.60 1.11
N GLN A 168 -2.19 1.71 1.76
CA GLN A 168 -2.71 1.70 3.13
C GLN A 168 -4.13 1.12 3.22
N VAL A 169 -5.00 1.46 2.26
CA VAL A 169 -6.35 0.86 2.17
C VAL A 169 -6.27 -0.65 1.97
N LEU A 170 -5.36 -1.13 1.12
CA LEU A 170 -5.12 -2.56 0.93
C LEU A 170 -4.63 -3.23 2.21
N ALA A 171 -3.69 -2.61 2.92
CA ALA A 171 -3.19 -3.13 4.18
C ALA A 171 -4.30 -3.21 5.26
N LEU A 172 -5.20 -2.23 5.32
CA LEU A 172 -6.40 -2.26 6.18
C LEU A 172 -7.37 -3.38 5.80
N ALA A 173 -7.42 -3.76 4.53
CA ALA A 173 -8.19 -4.89 4.03
C ALA A 173 -7.48 -6.24 4.24
N GLY A 174 -6.31 -6.24 4.88
CA GLY A 174 -5.49 -7.42 5.07
C GLY A 174 -4.82 -7.93 3.80
N VAL A 175 -4.72 -7.09 2.77
CA VAL A 175 -4.06 -7.41 1.51
C VAL A 175 -2.58 -7.02 1.59
N VAL A 176 -1.71 -8.00 1.43
CA VAL A 176 -0.26 -7.80 1.48
C VAL A 176 0.23 -7.25 0.14
N VAL A 177 0.74 -6.03 0.16
CA VAL A 177 1.36 -5.38 -1.00
C VAL A 177 2.87 -5.50 -0.88
N SER A 178 3.41 -6.64 -1.30
CA SER A 178 4.85 -6.79 -1.47
C SER A 178 5.33 -5.87 -2.60
N GLN A 179 6.40 -5.11 -2.37
CA GLN A 179 7.06 -4.30 -3.42
C GLN A 179 7.75 -5.16 -4.49
N SER A 180 7.84 -6.47 -4.23
CA SER A 180 8.38 -7.50 -5.11
C SER A 180 7.53 -7.62 -6.37
N GLY A 181 7.82 -6.79 -7.37
CA GLY A 181 7.09 -6.74 -8.64
C GLY A 181 6.36 -5.43 -8.89
N GLU A 182 6.93 -4.27 -8.53
CA GLU A 182 6.94 -3.23 -9.57
C GLU A 182 7.58 -3.90 -10.77
N SER A 183 6.75 -4.32 -11.71
CA SER A 183 7.15 -4.89 -12.98
C SER A 183 8.32 -4.04 -13.45
N GLY A 184 9.51 -4.64 -13.53
CA GLY A 184 10.57 -4.03 -14.33
C GLY A 184 9.91 -3.61 -15.65
N PRO A 185 10.21 -2.39 -16.14
CA PRO A 185 9.50 -1.79 -17.26
C PRO A 185 9.25 -2.86 -18.29
N ASP A 186 7.98 -3.08 -18.62
CA ASP A 186 7.51 -4.09 -19.56
C ASP A 186 8.59 -4.29 -20.62
N ARG A 187 9.40 -5.35 -20.47
CA ARG A 187 10.42 -5.72 -21.44
C ARG A 187 9.64 -6.30 -22.59
N GLY A 188 8.96 -5.42 -23.31
CA GLY A 188 8.20 -5.73 -24.48
C GLY A 188 9.10 -6.55 -25.37
N ARG A 189 8.72 -7.80 -25.59
CA ARG A 189 9.20 -8.62 -26.70
C ARG A 189 10.71 -8.58 -26.87
N THR A 190 11.47 -9.26 -26.00
CA THR A 190 12.63 -9.98 -26.55
C THR A 190 12.08 -11.08 -27.44
N ILE A 191 11.83 -10.72 -28.71
CA ILE A 191 11.62 -11.65 -29.80
C ILE A 191 12.83 -12.61 -29.74
N PRO A 192 12.63 -13.93 -29.63
CA PRO A 192 13.74 -14.86 -29.72
C PRO A 192 14.42 -14.61 -31.07
N ARG A 193 15.65 -14.09 -31.02
CA ARG A 193 16.51 -14.01 -32.20
C ARG A 193 16.61 -15.42 -32.77
N GLU A 194 16.31 -15.48 -34.06
CA GLU A 194 16.42 -16.59 -34.98
C GLU A 194 17.39 -17.68 -34.50
N LEU A 195 16.87 -18.90 -34.40
CA LEU A 195 17.69 -20.10 -34.25
C LEU A 195 18.66 -20.17 -35.45
N PRO A 196 19.95 -20.48 -35.23
CA PRO A 196 20.89 -20.66 -36.32
C PRO A 196 20.39 -21.81 -37.23
N PRO A 197 20.49 -21.67 -38.56
CA PRO A 197 20.07 -22.71 -39.48
C PRO A 197 20.92 -23.96 -39.24
N MET A 198 20.25 -25.08 -38.95
CA MET A 198 20.91 -26.38 -38.93
C MET A 198 21.43 -26.67 -40.33
N GLN A 199 22.73 -26.47 -40.54
CA GLN A 199 23.41 -27.03 -41.70
C GLN A 199 23.26 -28.55 -41.66
N GLN A 200 22.65 -29.05 -42.73
CA GLN A 200 22.49 -30.47 -43.00
C GLN A 200 23.88 -31.12 -43.02
N LEU A 201 24.14 -31.98 -42.04
CA LEU A 201 25.21 -32.97 -42.12
C LEU A 201 24.77 -34.03 -43.13
N ALA A 202 25.47 -34.02 -44.27
CA ALA A 202 25.46 -35.08 -45.27
C ALA A 202 26.20 -36.32 -44.74
#